data_AF-A0A3B0A3N1-F1
#
_entry.id   AF-A0A3B0A3N1-F1
#
_cell.length_a   1.000
_cell.length_b   1.000
_cell.length_c   1.000
_cell.angle_alpha   90.00
_cell.angle_beta   90.00
_cell.angle_gamma   90.00
#
_symmetry.space_group_name_H-M   'P 1'
#
loop_
_entity.id
_entity.type
_entity.pdbx_description
1 polymer ?
#
loop_
_entity_poly.entity_id
_entity_poly.type
_entity_poly.pdbx_seq_one_letter_code
_entity_poly.pdbx_strand_id
1 'polypeptide(L)'
;MGRMTNAAGSPPAPIVARLTEADAAKQRGLRRMKALATGLLAAVAVVYALATAAEHGGAGPWAGYVAAAAEAGMVGALADWFAVTALFRRPLGLPIPHTAIIPTKKDQLGQSLGDFVGENFLSEQV
;
A
#
# COMPACT_ATOMS: atom_id res chain seq x y z
N MET A 1 39.41 16.65 -46.83
CA MET A 1 39.02 15.25 -46.58
C MET A 1 39.71 14.79 -45.30
N GLY A 2 39.10 14.31 -44.23
CA GLY A 2 37.74 13.87 -43.97
C GLY A 2 37.81 12.76 -42.90
N ARG A 3 37.06 12.90 -41.80
CA ARG A 3 36.38 11.82 -41.05
C ARG A 3 35.68 12.42 -39.82
N MET A 4 34.41 12.74 -40.00
CA MET A 4 33.47 12.84 -38.89
C MET A 4 33.20 11.40 -38.42
N THR A 5 33.77 10.99 -37.30
CA THR A 5 33.39 9.72 -36.66
C THR A 5 32.05 9.93 -35.98
N ASN A 6 31.00 9.46 -36.63
CA ASN A 6 29.64 9.44 -36.13
C ASN A 6 29.59 8.61 -34.83
N ALA A 7 29.34 9.28 -33.70
CA ALA A 7 29.04 8.62 -32.43
C ALA A 7 27.68 7.93 -32.56
N ALA A 8 27.71 6.64 -32.91
CA ALA A 8 26.52 5.80 -32.92
C ALA A 8 25.97 5.72 -31.49
N GLY A 9 24.88 6.44 -31.23
CA GLY A 9 24.08 6.25 -30.02
C GLY A 9 23.57 4.81 -29.97
N SER A 10 23.81 4.13 -28.85
CA SER A 10 23.29 2.78 -28.61
C SER A 10 21.78 2.74 -28.86
N PRO A 11 21.25 1.72 -29.56
CA PRO A 11 19.83 1.63 -29.83
C PRO A 11 19.05 1.61 -28.50
N PRO A 12 17.97 2.39 -28.38
CA PRO A 12 17.15 2.41 -27.18
C PRO A 12 16.64 0.98 -26.91
N ALA A 13 16.87 0.49 -25.69
CA ALA A 13 16.40 -0.83 -25.27
C ALA A 13 14.88 -0.97 -25.54
N PRO A 14 14.43 -2.15 -26.02
CA PRO A 14 13.03 -2.39 -26.37
C PRO A 14 12.11 -2.09 -25.18
N ILE A 15 10.95 -1.48 -25.45
CA ILE A 15 9.99 -0.99 -24.44
C ILE A 15 9.63 -2.10 -23.43
N VAL A 16 9.49 -3.34 -23.89
CA VAL A 16 9.17 -4.52 -23.06
C VAL A 16 10.25 -4.78 -22.00
N ALA A 17 11.53 -4.59 -22.33
CA ALA A 17 12.64 -4.75 -21.39
C ALA A 17 12.62 -3.68 -20.30
N ARG A 18 12.28 -2.43 -20.65
CA ARG A 18 12.16 -1.35 -19.65
C ARG A 18 10.98 -1.54 -18.71
N LEU A 19 9.84 -2.05 -19.22
CA LEU A 19 8.68 -2.37 -18.39
C LEU A 19 9.02 -3.48 -17.38
N THR A 20 9.71 -4.54 -17.82
CA THR A 20 10.14 -5.63 -16.94
C THR A 20 11.14 -5.18 -15.87
N GLU A 21 12.08 -4.29 -16.21
CA GLU A 21 13.02 -3.69 -15.24
C GLU A 21 12.29 -2.80 -14.21
N ALA A 22 11.35 -1.96 -14.67
CA ALA A 22 10.54 -1.10 -13.83
C ALA A 22 9.62 -1.91 -12.89
N ASP A 23 9.01 -2.99 -13.39
CA ASP A 23 8.19 -3.90 -12.60
C ASP A 23 9.02 -4.63 -11.54
N ALA A 24 10.22 -5.10 -11.89
CA ALA A 24 11.13 -5.72 -10.93
C ALA A 24 11.57 -4.74 -9.83
N ALA A 25 11.84 -3.47 -10.18
CA ALA A 25 12.14 -2.43 -9.20
C ALA A 25 10.94 -2.15 -8.27
N LYS A 26 9.73 -2.04 -8.83
CA LYS A 26 8.49 -1.87 -8.07
C LYS A 26 8.25 -3.03 -7.11
N GLN A 27 8.42 -4.27 -7.57
CA GLN A 27 8.29 -5.47 -6.74
C GLN A 27 9.27 -5.47 -5.56
N ARG A 28 10.54 -5.09 -5.79
CA ARG A 28 11.53 -4.94 -4.70
C ARG A 28 11.11 -3.89 -3.67
N GLY A 29 10.61 -2.74 -4.13
CA GLY A 29 10.07 -1.69 -3.27
C GLY A 29 8.91 -2.18 -2.39
N LEU A 30 7.95 -2.89 -3.00
CA LEU A 30 6.81 -3.47 -2.27
C LEU A 30 7.23 -4.52 -1.25
N ARG A 31 8.19 -5.39 -1.58
CA ARG A 31 8.73 -6.38 -0.63
C ARG A 31 9.39 -5.71 0.56
N ARG A 32 10.18 -4.66 0.35
CA ARG A 32 10.81 -3.89 1.43
C ARG A 32 9.78 -3.20 2.32
N MET A 33 8.77 -2.57 1.72
CA MET A 33 7.68 -1.92 2.47
C MET A 33 6.92 -2.93 3.34
N LYS A 34 6.55 -4.09 2.77
CA LYS A 34 5.87 -5.16 3.50
C LYS A 34 6.74 -5.71 4.64
N ALA A 35 8.03 -5.91 4.39
CA ALA A 35 8.97 -6.37 5.42
C ALA A 35 9.10 -5.35 6.56
N LEU A 36 9.14 -4.05 6.26
CA LEU A 36 9.17 -3.00 7.28
C LEU A 36 7.86 -2.97 8.09
N ALA A 37 6.71 -2.97 7.43
CA ALA A 37 5.41 -2.93 8.11
C ALA A 37 5.21 -4.16 9.01
N THR A 38 5.52 -5.35 8.51
CA THR A 38 5.44 -6.60 9.30
C THR A 38 6.48 -6.64 10.41
N GLY A 39 7.69 -6.13 10.18
CA GLY A 39 8.73 -6.01 11.19
C GLY A 39 8.34 -5.06 12.33
N LEU A 40 7.74 -3.91 12.01
CA LEU A 40 7.22 -2.97 13.01
C LEU A 40 6.09 -3.60 13.84
N LEU A 41 5.16 -4.31 13.20
CA LEU A 41 4.10 -5.03 13.91
C LEU A 41 4.68 -6.09 14.86
N ALA A 42 5.65 -6.87 14.39
CA ALA A 42 6.33 -7.86 15.22
C ALA A 42 7.08 -7.20 16.39
N ALA A 43 7.74 -6.07 16.15
CA ALA A 43 8.44 -5.32 17.20
C ALA A 43 7.46 -4.84 18.30
N VAL A 44 6.29 -4.29 17.92
CA VAL A 44 5.26 -3.90 18.89
C VAL A 44 4.74 -5.10 19.67
N ALA A 45 4.57 -6.26 19.02
CA ALA A 45 4.17 -7.49 19.70
C ALA A 45 5.22 -8.00 20.69
N VAL A 46 6.50 -7.91 20.36
CA VAL A 46 7.59 -8.23 21.30
C VAL A 46 7.60 -7.24 22.47
N VAL A 47 7.44 -5.94 22.22
CA VAL A 47 7.35 -4.93 23.28
C VAL A 47 6.18 -5.21 24.22
N TYR A 48 5.00 -5.54 23.67
CA TYR A 48 3.84 -5.95 24.47
C TYR A 48 4.16 -7.16 25.36
N ALA A 49 4.67 -8.24 24.78
CA ALA A 49 4.99 -9.46 25.53
C ALA A 49 6.02 -9.20 26.65
N LEU A 50 7.05 -8.40 26.38
CA LEU A 50 8.07 -8.05 27.38
C LEU A 50 7.51 -7.14 28.47
N ALA A 51 6.70 -6.14 28.11
CA ALA A 51 6.06 -5.24 29.07
C ALA A 51 5.08 -5.99 29.99
N THR A 52 4.27 -6.87 29.42
CA THR A 52 3.37 -7.75 30.17
C THR A 52 4.16 -8.70 31.08
N ALA A 53 5.24 -9.31 30.61
CA ALA A 53 6.09 -10.16 31.46
C ALA A 53 6.72 -9.38 32.62
N ALA A 54 7.18 -8.15 32.36
CA ALA A 54 7.75 -7.28 33.37
C ALA A 54 6.71 -6.86 34.43
N GLU A 55 5.49 -6.52 34.01
CA GLU A 55 4.37 -6.21 34.91
C GLU A 55 4.06 -7.37 35.86
N HIS A 56 3.96 -8.61 35.33
CA HIS A 56 3.78 -9.81 36.15
C HIS A 56 4.97 -10.09 37.08
N GLY A 57 6.18 -9.67 36.69
CA GLY A 57 7.40 -9.75 37.50
C GLY A 57 7.53 -8.67 38.57
N GLY A 58 6.54 -7.78 38.72
CA GLY A 58 6.56 -6.70 39.71
C GLY A 58 7.32 -5.45 39.26
N ALA A 59 7.66 -5.32 37.97
CA ALA A 59 8.04 -4.03 37.43
C ALA A 59 6.81 -3.13 37.56
N GLY A 60 6.92 -2.07 38.37
CA GLY A 60 5.78 -1.27 38.83
C GLY A 60 4.87 -0.69 37.73
N PRO A 61 3.90 0.17 38.08
CA PRO A 61 2.75 0.54 37.23
C PRO A 61 3.08 1.05 35.81
N TRP A 62 4.30 1.54 35.58
CA TRP A 62 4.77 1.97 34.26
C TRP A 62 4.78 0.83 33.22
N ALA A 63 5.03 -0.42 33.64
CA ALA A 63 5.06 -1.57 32.73
C ALA A 63 3.67 -1.84 32.13
N GLY A 64 2.61 -1.70 32.94
CA GLY A 64 1.23 -1.80 32.48
C GLY A 64 0.83 -0.70 31.49
N TYR A 65 1.31 0.54 31.68
CA TYR A 65 1.09 1.61 30.69
C TYR A 65 1.75 1.29 29.34
N VAL A 66 2.96 0.73 29.36
CA VAL A 66 3.67 0.32 28.14
C VAL A 66 2.95 -0.85 27.47
N ALA A 67 2.48 -1.84 28.24
CA ALA A 67 1.70 -2.95 27.72
C ALA A 67 0.40 -2.47 27.06
N ALA A 68 -0.37 -1.62 27.73
CA ALA A 68 -1.62 -1.08 27.17
C ALA A 68 -1.37 -0.26 25.88
N ALA A 69 -0.32 0.55 25.85
CA ALA A 69 0.03 1.30 24.64
C ALA A 69 0.45 0.38 23.48
N ALA A 70 1.23 -0.66 23.77
CA ALA A 70 1.66 -1.63 22.76
C ALA A 70 0.48 -2.48 22.25
N GLU A 71 -0.45 -2.88 23.13
CA GLU A 71 -1.69 -3.57 22.77
C GLU A 71 -2.54 -2.72 21.83
N ALA A 72 -2.77 -1.45 22.19
CA ALA A 72 -3.51 -0.50 21.36
C ALA A 72 -2.84 -0.31 19.99
N GLY A 73 -1.50 -0.19 19.95
CA GLY A 73 -0.75 -0.09 18.71
C GLY A 73 -0.89 -1.32 17.80
N MET A 74 -0.85 -2.52 18.38
CA MET A 74 -1.00 -3.77 17.63
C MET A 74 -2.42 -3.91 17.05
N VAL A 75 -3.44 -3.66 17.87
CA VAL A 75 -4.85 -3.70 17.43
C VAL A 75 -5.11 -2.64 16.35
N GLY A 76 -4.58 -1.42 16.52
CA GLY A 76 -4.68 -0.35 15.54
C GLY A 76 -4.07 -0.73 14.18
N ALA A 77 -2.89 -1.34 14.18
CA ALA A 77 -2.25 -1.82 12.94
C ALA A 77 -3.06 -2.93 12.24
N LEU A 78 -3.66 -3.85 13.00
CA LEU A 78 -4.55 -4.87 12.45
C LEU A 78 -5.84 -4.26 11.89
N ALA A 79 -6.39 -3.24 12.56
CA ALA A 79 -7.58 -2.52 12.10
C ALA A 79 -7.33 -1.75 10.81
N ASP A 80 -6.19 -1.08 10.67
CA ASP A 80 -5.80 -0.39 9.43
C ASP A 80 -5.68 -1.37 8.25
N TRP A 81 -5.04 -2.53 8.48
CA TRP A 81 -4.99 -3.58 7.47
C TRP A 81 -6.39 -4.04 7.03
N PHE A 82 -7.29 -4.25 7.99
CA PHE A 82 -8.68 -4.61 7.71
C PHE A 82 -9.40 -3.51 6.91
N ALA A 83 -9.22 -2.23 7.27
CA ALA A 83 -9.87 -1.11 6.61
C ALA A 83 -9.42 -0.95 5.15
N VAL A 84 -8.11 -0.98 4.89
CA VAL A 84 -7.56 -0.87 3.53
C VAL A 84 -7.97 -2.08 2.69
N THR A 85 -7.89 -3.28 3.27
CA THR A 85 -8.34 -4.48 2.54
C THR A 85 -9.83 -4.45 2.26
N ALA A 86 -10.69 -3.98 3.18
CA ALA A 86 -12.13 -3.81 2.99
C ALA A 86 -12.50 -2.80 1.89
N LEU A 87 -11.65 -1.81 1.65
CA LEU A 87 -11.86 -0.82 0.58
C LEU A 87 -11.74 -1.46 -0.80
N PHE A 88 -10.78 -2.38 -0.97
CA PHE A 88 -10.41 -2.93 -2.28
C PHE A 88 -10.80 -4.40 -2.49
N ARG A 89 -10.96 -5.18 -1.41
CA ARG A 89 -11.19 -6.63 -1.40
C ARG A 89 -12.06 -6.99 -0.17
N ARG A 90 -12.40 -8.27 -0.01
CA ARG A 90 -13.12 -8.76 1.18
C ARG A 90 -12.09 -9.32 2.18
N PRO A 91 -11.85 -8.67 3.34
CA PRO A 91 -10.72 -8.98 4.24
C PRO A 91 -10.66 -10.42 4.76
N LEU A 92 -11.77 -11.17 4.68
CA LEU A 92 -11.88 -12.56 5.15
C LEU A 92 -12.64 -13.48 4.17
N GLY A 93 -12.83 -13.06 2.92
CA GLY A 93 -13.61 -13.82 1.92
C GLY A 93 -15.13 -13.92 2.19
N LEU A 94 -15.60 -13.46 3.35
CA LEU A 94 -17.01 -13.45 3.72
C LEU A 94 -17.82 -12.45 2.88
N PRO A 95 -18.99 -12.85 2.34
CA PRO A 95 -19.85 -11.98 1.54
C PRO A 95 -20.63 -11.00 2.43
N ILE A 96 -19.95 -9.98 2.93
CA ILE A 96 -20.59 -8.91 3.71
C ILE A 96 -21.15 -7.86 2.73
N PRO A 97 -22.48 -7.56 2.74
CA PRO A 97 -23.16 -6.70 1.75
C PRO A 97 -22.68 -5.24 1.60
N HIS A 98 -21.68 -4.79 2.37
CA HIS A 98 -21.19 -3.40 2.36
C HIS A 98 -19.65 -3.29 2.32
N THR A 99 -18.95 -4.36 1.94
CA THR A 99 -17.47 -4.38 1.79
C THR A 99 -17.10 -4.43 0.31
N ALA A 100 -15.97 -3.85 -0.09
CA ALA A 100 -15.60 -3.55 -1.49
C ALA A 100 -16.42 -2.39 -2.11
N ILE A 101 -16.37 -1.21 -1.47
CA ILE A 101 -17.10 0.00 -1.92
C ILE A 101 -16.65 0.44 -3.32
N ILE A 102 -15.35 0.38 -3.63
CA ILE A 102 -14.82 0.87 -4.92
C ILE A 102 -15.26 0.00 -6.12
N PRO A 103 -15.14 -1.34 -6.10
CA PRO A 103 -15.64 -2.18 -7.19
C PRO A 103 -17.16 -2.05 -7.41
N THR A 104 -17.92 -1.83 -6.34
CA THR A 104 -19.39 -1.76 -6.40
C THR A 104 -19.89 -0.44 -7.00
N LYS A 105 -19.08 0.63 -6.94
CA LYS A 105 -19.43 1.97 -7.49
C LYS A 105 -18.61 2.38 -8.72
N LYS A 106 -17.80 1.48 -9.29
CA LYS A 106 -16.95 1.75 -10.45
C LYS A 106 -17.72 2.30 -11.67
N ASP A 107 -18.95 1.81 -11.88
CA ASP A 107 -19.76 2.17 -13.04
C ASP A 107 -20.32 3.58 -12.91
N GLN A 108 -20.75 3.98 -11.70
CA GLN A 108 -21.15 5.36 -11.40
C GLN A 108 -19.99 6.34 -11.59
N LEU A 109 -18.79 5.99 -11.10
CA LEU A 109 -17.59 6.84 -11.24
C LEU A 109 -17.16 6.97 -12.71
N GLY A 110 -17.23 5.88 -13.48
CA GLY A 110 -16.91 5.88 -14.91
C GLY A 110 -17.88 6.74 -15.72
N GLN A 111 -19.17 6.68 -15.38
CA GLN A 111 -20.19 7.49 -16.05
C GLN A 111 -20.01 8.98 -15.77
N SER A 112 -19.82 9.38 -14.51
CA SER A 112 -19.55 10.79 -14.17
C SER A 112 -18.26 11.35 -14.79
N LEU A 113 -17.22 10.52 -14.97
CA LEU A 113 -15.99 10.95 -15.63
C LEU A 113 -16.17 11.08 -17.15
N GLY A 114 -16.93 10.17 -17.75
CA GLY A 114 -17.29 10.21 -19.18
C GLY A 114 -18.09 11.46 -19.51
N ASP A 115 -19.10 11.78 -18.69
CA ASP A 115 -19.91 12.98 -18.82
C ASP A 115 -19.05 14.25 -18.65
N PHE A 116 -18.17 14.29 -17.65
CA PHE A 116 -17.23 15.41 -17.46
C PHE A 116 -16.29 15.62 -18.65
N VAL A 117 -15.70 14.55 -19.22
CA VAL A 117 -14.82 14.66 -20.39
C VAL A 117 -15.62 15.05 -21.64
N GLY A 118 -16.83 14.53 -21.79
CA GLY A 118 -17.76 14.93 -22.85
C GLY A 118 -18.07 16.43 -22.79
N GLU A 119 -18.44 16.92 -21.61
CA GLU A 119 -18.84 18.32 -21.40
C GLU A 119 -17.68 19.32 -21.43
N ASN A 120 -16.47 18.94 -21.00
CA ASN A 120 -15.34 19.86 -20.88
C ASN A 120 -14.39 19.83 -22.08
N PHE A 121 -14.35 18.74 -22.85
CA PHE A 121 -13.40 18.58 -23.96
C PHE A 121 -14.07 18.27 -25.31
N LEU A 122 -15.30 17.74 -25.32
CA LEU A 122 -16.01 17.42 -26.58
C LEU A 122 -17.12 18.42 -26.92
N SER A 123 -17.54 19.26 -25.98
CA SER A 123 -18.44 20.41 -26.23
C SER A 123 -17.74 21.76 -26.27
N GLU A 124 -16.42 21.78 -26.53
CA GLU A 124 -15.77 23.00 -27.04
C GLU A 124 -16.29 23.25 -28.46
N GLN A 125 -17.48 23.86 -28.52
CA GLN A 125 -18.12 24.34 -29.74
C GLN A 125 -17.27 25.51 -30.26
N VAL A 126 -16.63 25.26 -31.40
CA VAL A 126 -16.40 26.30 -32.41
C VAL A 126 -17.75 26.85 -32.85
#